data_AF-A0A978UH30-F1
#
_entry.id   AF-A0A978UH30-F1
#
_cell.length_a   1.000
_cell.length_b   1.000
_cell.length_c   1.000
_cell.angle_alpha   90.00
_cell.angle_beta   90.00
_cell.angle_gamma   90.00
#
_symmetry.space_group_name_H-M   'P 1'
#
loop_
_entity.id
_entity.type
_entity.pdbx_description
1 polymer ?
#
loop_
_entity_poly.entity_id
_entity_poly.type
_entity_poly.pdbx_seq_one_letter_code
_entity_poly.pdbx_strand_id
1 'polypeptide(L)'
;MVVLSVGLATIIPVARSNSWRPIRSMPTKISCIGWDPEGILGPPQTGHIARQEFKRRLQKDAELREEFERQVREEKERRQALRNSRVVPDTPAQLVEYFLDTEAQEIEFEIARMRTRLNEEFFSHLNFEIGQLRFAASKTEDMEDRLIELEALQKALNEGTEAYDKMQRDLVTAKENLTKILTSKDLKATLLELVEQNQLNRSLLTLLDENIANAQRGNQKQAAEFMEKVRGAVLRYMTV
;
A
#
# COMPACT_ATOMS: atom_id res chain seq x y z
N MET A 1 -48.75 -17.14 39.57
CA MET A 1 -48.23 -15.76 39.45
C MET A 1 -48.09 -15.44 37.97
N VAL A 2 -48.78 -14.38 37.57
CA VAL A 2 -48.70 -13.54 36.37
C VAL A 2 -48.00 -14.10 35.12
N VAL A 3 -48.82 -14.46 34.14
CA VAL A 3 -48.48 -14.51 32.70
C VAL A 3 -48.88 -13.14 32.13
N LEU A 4 -47.93 -12.37 31.60
CA LEU A 4 -48.21 -11.15 30.84
C LEU A 4 -47.97 -11.42 29.36
N SER A 5 -49.07 -11.38 28.62
CA SER A 5 -49.17 -11.58 27.19
C SER A 5 -48.70 -10.37 26.41
N VAL A 6 -48.03 -10.66 25.29
CA VAL A 6 -47.56 -9.71 24.28
C VAL A 6 -48.76 -9.24 23.46
N GLY A 7 -48.96 -7.92 23.39
CA GLY A 7 -49.91 -7.28 22.48
C GLY A 7 -49.17 -6.35 21.52
N LEU A 8 -49.01 -6.79 20.27
CA LEU A 8 -48.55 -5.96 19.15
C LEU A 8 -49.63 -4.93 18.80
N ALA A 9 -49.34 -3.64 18.99
CA ALA A 9 -50.17 -2.55 18.51
C ALA A 9 -49.72 -2.12 17.11
N THR A 10 -50.46 -2.54 16.09
CA THR A 10 -50.33 -2.10 14.69
C THR A 10 -50.86 -0.67 14.58
N ILE A 11 -49.98 0.29 14.27
CA ILE A 11 -50.38 1.68 13.98
C ILE A 11 -50.63 1.79 12.47
N ILE A 12 -51.89 2.00 12.09
CA ILE A 12 -52.30 2.33 10.71
C ILE A 12 -51.99 3.82 10.47
N PRO A 13 -51.20 4.19 9.45
CA PRO A 13 -50.98 5.60 9.13
C PRO A 13 -52.23 6.20 8.46
N VAL A 14 -52.82 7.20 9.10
CA VAL A 14 -53.85 8.05 8.51
C VAL A 14 -53.20 8.97 7.47
N ALA A 15 -53.51 8.75 6.20
CA ALA A 15 -53.12 9.64 5.11
C ALA A 15 -53.98 10.92 5.14
N ARG A 16 -53.37 12.06 5.53
CA ARG A 16 -53.95 13.40 5.28
C ARG A 16 -53.50 13.88 3.90
N SER A 17 -54.44 13.93 2.95
CA SER A 17 -54.27 14.53 1.63
C SER A 17 -54.32 16.06 1.72
N ASN A 18 -53.18 16.71 1.99
CA ASN A 18 -53.05 18.15 1.75
C ASN A 18 -52.58 18.37 0.30
N SER A 19 -53.52 18.55 -0.61
CA SER A 19 -53.27 18.99 -1.99
C SER A 19 -53.02 20.49 -2.05
N TRP A 20 -51.88 20.94 -1.52
CA TRP A 20 -51.37 22.28 -1.79
C TRP A 20 -50.51 22.23 -3.04
N ARG A 21 -51.01 22.79 -4.15
CA ARG A 21 -50.23 22.93 -5.38
C ARG A 21 -49.00 23.80 -5.07
N PRO A 22 -47.77 23.37 -5.38
CA PRO A 22 -46.61 24.23 -5.20
C PRO A 22 -46.73 25.42 -6.15
N ILE A 23 -46.84 26.62 -5.60
CA ILE A 23 -46.61 27.85 -6.34
C ILE A 23 -45.19 27.73 -6.91
N ARG A 24 -45.06 27.68 -8.24
CA ARG A 24 -43.76 27.72 -8.91
C ARG A 24 -43.07 29.03 -8.51
N SER A 25 -42.06 28.96 -7.65
CA SER A 25 -41.15 30.07 -7.44
C SER A 25 -40.38 30.25 -8.74
N MET A 26 -40.78 31.23 -9.56
CA MET A 26 -39.95 31.67 -10.67
C MET A 26 -38.67 32.25 -10.05
N PRO A 27 -37.46 31.84 -10.50
CA PRO A 27 -36.26 32.49 -10.04
C PRO A 27 -36.34 33.97 -10.44
N THR A 28 -36.20 34.86 -9.46
CA THR A 28 -36.07 36.29 -9.69
C THR A 28 -34.80 36.52 -10.52
N LYS A 29 -34.95 36.61 -11.85
CA LYS A 29 -33.90 37.13 -12.72
C LYS A 29 -33.80 38.61 -12.41
N ILE A 30 -32.76 39.01 -11.70
CA ILE A 30 -32.36 40.41 -11.56
C ILE A 30 -32.02 40.91 -12.96
N SER A 31 -32.96 41.55 -13.64
CA SER A 31 -32.80 42.10 -14.99
C SER A 31 -32.52 43.60 -14.92
N CYS A 32 -31.57 44.04 -14.09
CA CYS A 32 -31.22 45.47 -13.96
C CYS A 32 -29.83 45.61 -13.32
N ILE A 33 -28.78 45.48 -14.14
CA ILE A 33 -27.50 46.17 -13.98
C ILE A 33 -27.17 46.61 -15.41
N GLY A 34 -27.69 47.75 -15.86
CA GLY A 34 -26.90 48.98 -15.92
C GLY A 34 -26.56 49.24 -17.39
N TRP A 35 -27.14 50.29 -17.96
CA TRP A 35 -26.96 50.79 -19.34
C TRP A 35 -25.56 50.51 -19.93
N ASP A 36 -25.49 49.70 -20.98
CA ASP A 36 -24.28 49.40 -21.77
C ASP A 36 -24.59 49.68 -23.27
N PRO A 37 -24.52 50.94 -23.72
CA PRO A 37 -24.92 51.36 -25.06
C PRO A 37 -23.97 50.87 -26.15
N GLU A 38 -22.70 50.60 -25.78
CA GLU A 38 -21.63 50.15 -26.68
C GLU A 38 -21.46 48.62 -26.65
N GLY A 39 -22.21 47.91 -25.79
CA GLY A 39 -22.22 46.44 -25.71
C GLY A 39 -20.89 45.83 -25.27
N ILE A 40 -20.07 46.57 -24.52
CA ILE A 40 -18.70 46.18 -24.17
C ILE A 40 -18.70 45.02 -23.16
N LEU A 41 -19.72 44.91 -22.31
CA LEU A 41 -19.71 44.01 -21.15
C LEU A 41 -20.30 42.62 -21.42
N GLY A 42 -20.92 42.41 -22.60
CA GLY A 42 -21.50 41.12 -22.98
C GLY A 42 -22.66 40.66 -22.08
N PRO A 43 -23.32 39.53 -22.41
CA PRO A 43 -24.42 39.02 -21.61
C PRO A 43 -23.92 38.52 -20.24
N PRO A 44 -24.71 38.69 -19.15
CA PRO A 44 -24.32 38.26 -17.82
C PRO A 44 -24.11 36.74 -17.79
N GLN A 45 -22.90 36.31 -17.47
CA GLN A 45 -22.59 34.90 -17.26
C GLN A 45 -23.07 34.49 -15.86
N THR A 46 -23.79 33.36 -15.78
CA THR A 46 -24.28 32.80 -14.52
C THR A 46 -23.30 31.74 -13.99
N GLY A 47 -23.36 31.44 -12.69
CA GLY A 47 -22.56 30.37 -12.08
C GLY A 47 -21.14 30.75 -11.62
N HIS A 48 -20.80 32.04 -11.56
CA HIS A 48 -19.50 32.49 -11.04
C HIS A 48 -19.22 32.04 -9.61
N ILE A 49 -20.22 32.07 -8.73
CA ILE A 49 -20.10 31.61 -7.33
C ILE A 49 -19.76 30.13 -7.29
N ALA A 50 -20.52 29.28 -7.99
CA ALA A 50 -20.27 27.84 -8.06
C ALA A 50 -18.86 27.51 -8.61
N ARG A 51 -18.40 28.26 -9.63
CA ARG A 51 -17.04 28.10 -10.18
C ARG A 51 -15.96 28.48 -9.17
N GLN A 52 -16.14 29.57 -8.42
CA GLN A 52 -15.20 29.97 -7.37
C GLN A 52 -15.20 29.00 -6.20
N GLU A 53 -16.36 28.50 -5.78
CA GLU A 53 -16.47 27.48 -4.73
C GLU A 53 -15.80 26.16 -5.14
N PHE A 54 -16.01 25.72 -6.38
CA PHE A 54 -15.33 24.55 -6.94
C PHE A 54 -13.81 24.76 -6.97
N LYS A 55 -13.33 25.93 -7.42
CA LYS A 55 -11.90 26.26 -7.40
C LYS A 55 -11.33 26.24 -5.97
N ARG A 56 -12.04 26.80 -4.99
CA ARG A 56 -11.60 26.78 -3.58
C ARG A 56 -11.56 25.36 -3.00
N ARG A 57 -12.51 24.50 -3.35
CA ARG A 57 -12.50 23.08 -2.94
C ARG A 57 -11.28 22.37 -3.51
N LEU A 58 -11.03 22.52 -4.82
CA LEU A 58 -9.83 21.96 -5.45
C LEU A 58 -8.52 22.45 -4.82
N GLN A 59 -8.45 23.73 -4.44
CA GLN A 59 -7.29 24.30 -3.75
C GLN A 59 -7.11 23.71 -2.35
N LYS A 60 -8.18 23.64 -1.55
CA LYS A 60 -8.15 23.00 -0.23
C LYS A 60 -7.77 21.52 -0.34
N ASP A 61 -8.32 20.81 -1.30
CA ASP A 61 -7.98 19.40 -1.54
C ASP A 61 -6.51 19.25 -1.94
N ALA A 62 -5.95 20.21 -2.70
CA ALA A 62 -4.54 20.23 -3.05
C ALA A 62 -3.65 20.53 -1.84
N GLU A 63 -3.99 21.53 -1.03
CA GLU A 63 -3.28 21.87 0.22
C GLU A 63 -3.29 20.69 1.20
N LEU A 64 -4.44 20.03 1.38
CA LEU A 64 -4.57 18.85 2.23
C LEU A 64 -3.73 17.67 1.71
N ARG A 65 -3.68 17.47 0.39
CA ARG A 65 -2.80 16.47 -0.22
C ARG A 65 -1.33 16.80 0.05
N GLU A 66 -0.93 18.04 -0.13
CA GLU A 66 0.46 18.48 0.12
C GLU A 66 0.85 18.37 1.60
N GLU A 67 -0.05 18.69 2.53
CA GLU A 67 0.17 18.48 3.97
C GLU A 67 0.32 17.01 4.32
N PHE A 68 -0.58 16.17 3.79
CA PHE A 68 -0.51 14.73 3.98
C PHE A 68 0.80 14.15 3.41
N GLU A 69 1.19 14.55 2.20
CA GLU A 69 2.45 14.13 1.59
C GLU A 69 3.69 14.58 2.36
N ARG A 70 3.63 15.75 3.03
CA ARG A 70 4.70 16.22 3.91
C ARG A 70 4.79 15.35 5.16
N GLN A 71 3.67 15.08 5.82
CA GLN A 71 3.64 14.18 6.99
C GLN A 71 4.17 12.78 6.66
N VAL A 72 3.75 12.21 5.52
CA VAL A 72 4.25 10.89 5.07
C VAL A 72 5.76 10.91 4.83
N ARG A 73 6.31 12.02 4.29
CA ARG A 73 7.75 12.19 4.09
C ARG A 73 8.50 12.29 5.40
N GLU A 74 8.03 13.13 6.32
CA GLU A 74 8.63 13.31 7.65
C GLU A 74 8.63 12.00 8.46
N GLU A 75 7.52 11.25 8.45
CA GLU A 75 7.45 9.93 9.10
C GLU A 75 8.37 8.90 8.45
N LYS A 76 8.51 8.93 7.12
CA LYS A 76 9.45 8.07 6.41
C LYS A 76 10.90 8.39 6.78
N GLU A 77 11.26 9.66 6.84
CA GLU A 77 12.60 10.12 7.23
C GLU A 77 12.90 9.79 8.70
N ARG A 78 11.94 10.00 9.59
CA ARG A 78 12.05 9.63 11.00
C ARG A 78 12.33 8.14 11.16
N ARG A 79 11.55 7.28 10.49
CA ARG A 79 11.78 5.83 10.51
C ARG A 79 13.14 5.46 9.94
N GLN A 80 13.55 6.10 8.85
CA GLN A 80 14.88 5.90 8.28
C GLN A 80 16.00 6.30 9.25
N ALA A 81 15.84 7.40 9.97
CA ALA A 81 16.79 7.82 11.00
C ALA A 81 16.87 6.81 12.15
N LEU A 82 15.74 6.25 12.59
CA LEU A 82 15.71 5.19 13.61
C LEU A 82 16.45 3.94 13.14
N ARG A 83 16.19 3.46 11.91
CA ARG A 83 16.90 2.30 11.32
C ARG A 83 18.41 2.50 11.28
N ASN A 84 18.85 3.71 10.92
CA ASN A 84 20.27 4.05 10.83
C ASN A 84 20.92 4.15 12.22
N SER A 85 20.16 4.54 13.24
CA SER A 85 20.66 4.63 14.62
C SER A 85 20.82 3.28 15.32
N ARG A 86 20.06 2.25 14.89
CA ARG A 86 20.14 0.90 15.46
C ARG A 86 21.49 0.25 15.16
N VAL A 87 22.12 -0.27 16.21
CA VAL A 87 23.40 -0.98 16.14
C VAL A 87 23.15 -2.45 15.85
N VAL A 88 23.91 -3.00 14.89
CA VAL A 88 23.80 -4.39 14.48
C VAL A 88 24.48 -5.30 15.52
N PRO A 89 23.76 -6.25 16.16
CA PRO A 89 24.30 -7.11 17.19
C PRO A 89 25.10 -8.28 16.61
N ASP A 90 26.19 -8.66 17.26
CA ASP A 90 27.13 -9.70 16.79
C ASP A 90 26.90 -11.09 17.37
N THR A 91 26.17 -11.21 18.49
CA THR A 91 25.92 -12.50 19.14
C THR A 91 24.47 -12.98 18.94
N PRO A 92 24.22 -14.31 18.89
CA PRO A 92 22.86 -14.85 18.72
C PRO A 92 21.88 -14.39 19.80
N ALA A 93 22.30 -14.35 21.08
CA ALA A 93 21.48 -13.88 22.18
C ALA A 93 21.11 -12.39 22.05
N GLN A 94 22.07 -11.52 21.72
CA GLN A 94 21.78 -10.11 21.47
C GLN A 94 20.90 -9.90 20.23
N LEU A 95 20.98 -10.79 19.24
CA LEU A 95 20.13 -10.75 18.07
C LEU A 95 18.68 -11.10 18.41
N VAL A 96 18.43 -12.02 19.36
CA VAL A 96 17.08 -12.29 19.88
C VAL A 96 16.50 -11.04 20.53
N GLU A 97 17.22 -10.43 21.48
CA GLU A 97 16.74 -9.20 22.14
C GLU A 97 16.51 -8.06 21.14
N TYR A 98 17.40 -7.92 20.16
CA TYR A 98 17.26 -6.92 19.12
C TYR A 98 15.94 -7.04 18.35
N PHE A 99 15.49 -8.26 18.05
CA PHE A 99 14.22 -8.49 17.38
C PHE A 99 13.01 -8.35 18.29
N LEU A 100 13.14 -8.67 19.58
CA LEU A 100 12.07 -8.42 20.55
C LEU A 100 11.85 -6.91 20.77
N ASP A 101 12.93 -6.12 20.74
CA ASP A 101 12.90 -4.66 20.75
C ASP A 101 12.54 -4.04 19.38
N THR A 102 12.19 -4.85 18.37
CA THR A 102 11.83 -4.37 17.04
C THR A 102 10.31 -4.21 16.93
N GLU A 103 9.87 -3.04 16.45
CA GLU A 103 8.46 -2.79 16.16
C GLU A 103 7.96 -3.74 15.06
N ALA A 104 6.71 -4.20 15.16
CA ALA A 104 6.12 -5.12 14.20
C ALA A 104 6.16 -4.61 12.73
N GLN A 105 6.12 -3.29 12.53
CA GLN A 105 6.21 -2.69 11.19
C GLN A 105 7.62 -2.70 10.59
N GLU A 106 8.64 -2.82 11.43
CA GLU A 106 10.06 -2.76 11.05
C GLU A 106 10.71 -4.14 11.03
N ILE A 107 10.04 -5.16 11.60
CA ILE A 107 10.57 -6.52 11.70
C ILE A 107 10.94 -7.09 10.32
N GLU A 108 10.12 -6.85 9.29
CA GLU A 108 10.40 -7.32 7.93
C GLU A 108 11.69 -6.70 7.37
N PHE A 109 11.90 -5.40 7.63
CA PHE A 109 13.10 -4.69 7.19
C PHE A 109 14.34 -5.20 7.93
N GLU A 110 14.25 -5.40 9.24
CA GLU A 110 15.35 -5.91 10.04
C GLU A 110 15.68 -7.38 9.71
N ILE A 111 14.67 -8.21 9.42
CA ILE A 111 14.88 -9.57 8.90
C ILE A 111 15.67 -9.52 7.58
N ALA A 112 15.27 -8.65 6.65
CA ALA A 112 15.97 -8.48 5.38
C ALA A 112 17.42 -8.01 5.56
N ARG A 113 17.65 -7.05 6.48
CA ARG A 113 18.99 -6.53 6.82
C ARG A 113 19.88 -7.60 7.45
N MET A 114 19.31 -8.45 8.29
CA MET A 114 20.02 -9.44 9.10
C MET A 114 19.99 -10.85 8.50
N ARG A 115 19.47 -11.02 7.29
CA ARG A 115 19.24 -12.32 6.66
C ARG A 115 20.48 -13.23 6.67
N THR A 116 21.66 -12.66 6.46
CA THR A 116 22.94 -13.39 6.43
C THR A 116 23.37 -13.92 7.80
N ARG A 117 22.83 -13.37 8.90
CA ARG A 117 23.07 -13.81 10.28
C ARG A 117 21.95 -14.71 10.80
N LEU A 118 20.77 -14.66 10.21
CA LEU A 118 19.65 -15.58 10.46
C LEU A 118 19.91 -16.96 9.83
N ASN A 119 20.94 -17.64 10.34
CA ASN A 119 21.39 -18.96 9.91
C ASN A 119 20.83 -20.06 10.82
N GLU A 120 21.05 -21.32 10.45
CA GLU A 120 20.62 -22.48 11.24
C GLU A 120 21.17 -22.47 12.68
N GLU A 121 22.37 -21.95 12.89
CA GLU A 121 22.96 -21.75 14.23
C GLU A 121 22.11 -20.84 15.12
N PHE A 122 21.61 -19.73 14.58
CA PHE A 122 20.76 -18.80 15.31
C PHE A 122 19.41 -19.46 15.65
N PHE A 123 18.77 -20.13 14.69
CA PHE A 123 17.52 -20.82 14.95
C PHE A 123 17.67 -21.99 15.93
N SER A 124 18.83 -22.65 15.93
CA SER A 124 19.15 -23.69 16.93
C SER A 124 19.26 -23.10 18.34
N HIS A 125 19.91 -21.94 18.47
CA HIS A 125 19.99 -21.21 19.74
C HIS A 125 18.61 -20.78 20.24
N LEU A 126 17.78 -20.19 19.37
CA LEU A 126 16.43 -19.75 19.69
C LEU A 126 15.53 -20.94 20.10
N ASN A 127 15.60 -22.06 19.37
CA ASN A 127 14.90 -23.29 19.73
C ASN A 127 15.34 -23.85 21.09
N PHE A 128 16.63 -23.75 21.40
CA PHE A 128 17.18 -24.19 22.67
C PHE A 128 16.68 -23.34 23.83
N GLU A 129 16.65 -22.01 23.70
CA GLU A 129 16.08 -21.11 24.70
C GLU A 129 14.60 -21.35 24.95
N ILE A 130 13.81 -21.49 23.87
CA ILE A 130 12.39 -21.87 23.96
C ILE A 130 12.24 -23.22 24.66
N GLY A 131 13.09 -24.20 24.32
CA GLY A 131 13.10 -25.52 24.95
C GLY A 131 13.37 -25.44 26.45
N GLN A 132 14.36 -24.64 26.87
CA GLN A 132 14.68 -24.44 28.29
C GLN A 132 13.49 -23.87 29.06
N LEU A 133 12.81 -22.84 28.51
CA LEU A 133 11.65 -22.23 29.16
C LEU A 133 10.44 -23.18 29.18
N ARG A 134 10.21 -23.95 28.11
CA ARG A 134 9.11 -24.94 28.03
C ARG A 134 9.24 -26.05 29.06
N PHE A 135 10.46 -26.54 29.30
CA PHE A 135 10.74 -27.68 30.17
C PHE A 135 11.28 -27.29 31.55
N ALA A 136 11.30 -25.99 31.89
CA ALA A 136 11.66 -25.54 33.24
C ALA A 136 10.72 -26.14 34.30
N ALA A 137 11.29 -26.68 35.38
CA ALA A 137 10.54 -27.37 36.43
C ALA A 137 9.61 -26.45 37.23
N SER A 138 9.93 -25.15 37.29
CA SER A 138 9.13 -24.10 37.91
C SER A 138 8.76 -23.04 36.87
N LYS A 139 7.46 -22.88 36.61
CA LYS A 139 6.94 -21.85 35.70
C LYS A 139 6.49 -20.66 36.53
N THR A 140 7.15 -19.53 36.36
CA THR A 140 6.67 -18.23 36.85
C THR A 140 5.94 -17.53 35.70
N GLU A 141 5.05 -16.59 36.02
CA GLU A 141 4.32 -15.80 35.03
C GLU A 141 5.28 -15.12 34.04
N ASP A 142 6.35 -14.49 34.54
CA ASP A 142 7.40 -13.87 33.72
C ASP A 142 8.06 -14.85 32.72
N MET A 143 8.20 -16.14 33.08
CA MET A 143 8.79 -17.14 32.17
C MET A 143 7.79 -17.58 31.09
N GLU A 144 6.50 -17.60 31.41
CA GLU A 144 5.43 -17.92 30.46
C GLU A 144 5.25 -16.79 29.44
N ASP A 145 5.27 -15.53 29.90
CA ASP A 145 5.21 -14.36 29.02
C ASP A 145 6.41 -14.32 28.07
N ARG A 146 7.63 -14.52 28.59
CA ARG A 146 8.83 -14.58 27.76
C ARG A 146 8.80 -15.72 26.75
N LEU A 147 8.22 -16.87 27.12
CA LEU A 147 8.04 -18.00 26.20
C LEU A 147 7.10 -17.62 25.05
N ILE A 148 5.99 -16.92 25.33
CA ILE A 148 5.05 -16.46 24.31
C ILE A 148 5.74 -15.48 23.35
N GLU A 149 6.51 -14.53 23.87
CA GLU A 149 7.30 -13.58 23.06
C GLU A 149 8.26 -14.30 22.11
N LEU A 150 9.02 -15.27 22.62
CA LEU A 150 9.99 -16.02 21.83
C LEU A 150 9.34 -16.93 20.78
N GLU A 151 8.19 -17.55 21.09
CA GLU A 151 7.43 -18.34 20.13
C GLU A 151 6.83 -17.48 19.01
N ALA A 152 6.28 -16.31 19.37
CA ALA A 152 5.78 -15.34 18.40
C ALA A 152 6.92 -14.84 17.51
N LEU A 153 8.06 -14.50 18.09
CA LEU A 153 9.26 -14.10 17.36
C LEU A 153 9.74 -15.20 16.43
N GLN A 154 9.83 -16.45 16.90
CA GLN A 154 10.23 -17.59 16.09
C GLN A 154 9.40 -17.70 14.81
N LYS A 155 8.08 -17.63 14.97
CA LYS A 155 7.14 -17.74 13.87
C LYS A 155 7.32 -16.59 12.89
N ALA A 156 7.43 -15.35 13.38
CA ALA A 156 7.64 -14.17 12.55
C ALA A 156 8.97 -14.24 11.77
N LEU A 157 10.05 -14.71 12.40
CA LEU A 157 11.35 -14.87 11.74
C LEU A 157 11.33 -15.97 10.67
N ASN A 158 10.65 -17.10 10.92
CA ASN A 158 10.51 -18.16 9.92
C ASN A 158 9.70 -17.67 8.71
N GLU A 159 8.52 -17.08 8.93
CA GLU A 159 7.68 -16.54 7.86
C GLU A 159 8.40 -15.43 7.08
N GLY A 160 9.10 -14.54 7.77
CA GLY A 160 9.82 -13.44 7.15
C GLY A 160 11.06 -13.89 6.35
N THR A 161 11.81 -14.88 6.85
CA THR A 161 12.97 -15.42 6.11
C THR A 161 12.53 -16.21 4.88
N GLU A 162 11.47 -17.01 4.97
CA GLU A 162 10.89 -17.69 3.82
C GLU A 162 10.36 -16.71 2.76
N ALA A 163 9.65 -15.66 3.20
CA ALA A 163 9.16 -14.61 2.31
C ALA A 163 10.31 -13.87 1.62
N TYR A 164 11.37 -13.53 2.36
CA TYR A 164 12.57 -12.90 1.82
C TYR A 164 13.24 -13.79 0.77
N ASP A 165 13.47 -15.07 1.09
CA ASP A 165 14.13 -16.01 0.18
C ASP A 165 13.31 -16.24 -1.09
N LYS A 166 11.98 -16.28 -0.97
CA LYS A 166 11.07 -16.35 -2.12
C LYS A 166 11.19 -15.10 -2.97
N MET A 167 11.12 -13.91 -2.36
CA MET A 167 11.30 -12.64 -3.07
C MET A 167 12.65 -12.58 -3.78
N GLN A 168 13.73 -13.01 -3.14
CA GLN A 168 15.06 -13.05 -3.74
C GLN A 168 15.10 -13.96 -4.97
N ARG A 169 14.54 -15.18 -4.88
CA ARG A 169 14.42 -16.10 -6.02
C ARG A 169 13.58 -15.49 -7.15
N ASP A 170 12.47 -14.84 -6.82
CA ASP A 170 11.60 -14.20 -7.80
C ASP A 170 12.29 -13.01 -8.50
N LEU A 171 13.12 -12.25 -7.79
CA LEU A 171 13.91 -11.14 -8.37
C LEU A 171 15.02 -11.64 -9.29
N VAL A 172 15.73 -12.71 -8.90
CA VAL A 172 16.79 -13.30 -9.74
C VAL A 172 16.19 -13.86 -11.04
N THR A 173 15.11 -14.65 -10.93
CA THR A 173 14.41 -15.19 -12.11
C THR A 173 13.82 -14.08 -12.99
N ALA A 174 13.22 -13.05 -12.38
CA ALA A 174 12.72 -11.89 -13.12
C ALA A 174 13.82 -11.17 -13.90
N LYS A 175 15.01 -10.99 -13.31
CA LYS A 175 16.18 -10.39 -13.99
C LYS A 175 16.63 -11.24 -15.18
N GLU A 176 16.74 -12.56 -15.00
CA GLU A 176 17.11 -13.48 -16.07
C GLU A 176 16.10 -13.43 -17.23
N ASN A 177 14.82 -13.44 -16.90
CA ASN A 177 13.73 -13.39 -17.88
C ASN A 177 13.67 -12.06 -18.61
N LEU A 178 13.87 -10.92 -17.93
CA LEU A 178 14.02 -9.62 -18.60
C LEU A 178 15.21 -9.62 -19.56
N THR A 179 16.34 -10.19 -19.15
CA THR A 179 17.52 -10.29 -20.00
C THR A 179 17.22 -11.13 -21.25
N LYS A 180 16.53 -12.27 -21.10
CA LYS A 180 16.07 -13.09 -22.23
C LYS A 180 15.14 -12.31 -23.16
N ILE A 181 14.14 -11.61 -22.63
CA ILE A 181 13.19 -10.82 -23.43
C ILE A 181 13.94 -9.73 -24.22
N LEU A 182 14.77 -8.92 -23.55
CA LEU A 182 15.44 -7.78 -24.17
C LEU A 182 16.52 -8.17 -25.18
N THR A 183 17.10 -9.37 -25.06
CA THR A 183 18.11 -9.90 -26.00
C THR A 183 17.53 -10.78 -27.10
N SER A 184 16.27 -11.19 -26.99
CA SER A 184 15.62 -12.06 -27.96
C SER A 184 15.44 -11.38 -29.32
N LYS A 185 15.59 -12.18 -30.38
CA LYS A 185 15.23 -11.74 -31.75
C LYS A 185 13.71 -11.73 -31.94
N ASP A 186 13.04 -12.74 -31.39
CA ASP A 186 11.59 -12.95 -31.50
C ASP A 186 10.88 -12.77 -30.14
N LEU A 187 10.49 -11.52 -29.86
CA LEU A 187 9.83 -11.14 -28.61
C LEU A 187 8.52 -11.89 -28.35
N LYS A 188 7.74 -12.18 -29.39
CA LYS A 188 6.44 -12.84 -29.23
C LYS A 188 6.60 -14.30 -28.80
N ALA A 189 7.53 -15.02 -29.44
CA ALA A 189 7.78 -16.43 -29.13
C ALA A 189 8.34 -16.56 -27.71
N THR A 190 9.30 -15.71 -27.35
CA THR A 190 9.88 -15.71 -26.00
C THR A 190 8.88 -15.33 -24.91
N LEU A 191 7.99 -14.36 -25.17
CA LEU A 191 6.92 -14.04 -24.23
C LEU A 191 5.94 -15.21 -24.06
N LEU A 192 5.55 -15.90 -25.13
CA LEU A 192 4.66 -17.07 -25.04
C LEU A 192 5.33 -18.22 -24.26
N GLU A 193 6.60 -18.49 -24.51
CA GLU A 193 7.38 -19.48 -23.75
C GLU A 193 7.41 -19.15 -22.25
N LEU A 194 7.65 -17.89 -21.89
CA LEU A 194 7.66 -17.46 -20.48
C LEU A 194 6.28 -17.50 -19.83
N VAL A 195 5.21 -17.33 -20.61
CA VAL A 195 3.83 -17.49 -20.14
C VAL A 195 3.52 -18.96 -19.86
N GLU A 196 3.91 -19.85 -20.78
CA GLU A 196 3.75 -21.30 -20.60
C GLU A 196 4.45 -21.81 -19.34
N GLN A 197 5.62 -21.24 -19.01
CA GLN A 197 6.38 -21.57 -17.82
C GLN A 197 5.89 -20.83 -16.55
N ASN A 198 4.84 -20.01 -16.64
CA ASN A 198 4.32 -19.16 -15.56
C ASN A 198 5.39 -18.29 -14.89
N GLN A 199 6.26 -17.71 -15.71
CA GLN A 199 7.43 -16.93 -15.27
C GLN A 199 7.24 -15.41 -15.40
N LEU A 200 6.06 -14.97 -15.85
CA LEU A 200 5.69 -13.55 -15.88
C LEU A 200 5.17 -13.12 -14.50
N ASN A 201 6.10 -12.74 -13.63
CA ASN A 201 5.80 -12.36 -12.25
C ASN A 201 5.71 -10.84 -12.07
N ARG A 202 5.06 -10.40 -10.98
CA ARG A 202 4.99 -8.98 -10.61
C ARG A 202 6.38 -8.34 -10.46
N SER A 203 7.35 -9.10 -9.96
CA SER A 203 8.76 -8.68 -9.85
C SER A 203 9.39 -8.32 -11.20
N LEU A 204 8.99 -8.99 -12.29
CA LEU A 204 9.45 -8.68 -13.64
C LEU A 204 8.92 -7.32 -14.11
N LEU A 205 7.65 -7.01 -13.83
CA LEU A 205 7.08 -5.71 -14.14
C LEU A 205 7.74 -4.58 -13.35
N THR A 206 7.98 -4.77 -12.05
CA THR A 206 8.60 -3.72 -11.24
C THR A 206 10.01 -3.38 -11.72
N LEU A 207 10.80 -4.40 -12.09
CA LEU A 207 12.12 -4.20 -12.67
C LEU A 207 12.05 -3.52 -14.05
N LEU A 208 11.04 -3.86 -14.87
CA LEU A 208 10.83 -3.21 -16.16
C LEU A 208 10.43 -1.73 -15.99
N ASP A 209 9.57 -1.41 -15.02
CA ASP A 209 9.12 -0.05 -14.71
C ASP A 209 10.29 0.81 -14.21
N GLU A 210 11.16 0.25 -13.36
CA GLU A 210 12.37 0.91 -12.91
C GLU A 210 13.33 1.19 -14.07
N ASN A 211 13.51 0.22 -14.97
CA ASN A 211 14.36 0.38 -16.16
C ASN A 211 13.80 1.43 -17.14
N ILE A 212 12.49 1.50 -17.33
CA ILE A 212 11.82 2.55 -18.12
C ILE A 212 12.09 3.91 -17.49
N ALA A 213 11.88 4.05 -16.17
CA ALA A 213 12.13 5.31 -15.47
C ALA A 213 13.61 5.73 -15.53
N ASN A 214 14.54 4.78 -15.40
CA ASN A 214 15.97 5.01 -15.57
C ASN A 214 16.32 5.48 -17.01
N ALA A 215 15.75 4.84 -18.03
CA ALA A 215 15.96 5.22 -19.43
C ALA A 215 15.38 6.60 -19.76
N GLN A 216 14.21 6.94 -19.21
CA GLN A 216 13.62 8.28 -19.33
C GLN A 216 14.51 9.35 -18.68
N ARG A 217 15.00 9.09 -17.45
CA ARG A 217 15.98 9.97 -16.77
C ARG A 217 17.27 10.13 -17.57
N GLY A 218 17.72 9.07 -18.24
CA GLY A 218 18.91 9.07 -19.10
C GLY A 218 18.70 9.62 -20.52
N ASN A 219 17.53 10.19 -20.84
CA ASN A 219 17.16 10.67 -22.19
C ASN A 219 17.19 9.61 -23.30
N GLN A 220 17.15 8.31 -22.96
CA GLN A 220 17.12 7.21 -23.92
C GLN A 220 15.69 6.90 -24.37
N LYS A 221 15.08 7.84 -25.12
CA LYS A 221 13.65 7.78 -25.51
C LYS A 221 13.27 6.52 -26.28
N GLN A 222 14.09 6.10 -27.25
CA GLN A 222 13.81 4.91 -28.05
C GLN A 222 13.81 3.62 -27.22
N ALA A 223 14.72 3.51 -26.25
CA ALA A 223 14.78 2.36 -25.35
C ALA A 223 13.58 2.35 -24.39
N ALA A 224 13.20 3.51 -23.87
CA ALA A 224 12.00 3.65 -23.03
C ALA A 224 10.72 3.26 -23.78
N GLU A 225 10.51 3.77 -25.01
CA GLU A 225 9.36 3.42 -25.84
C GLU A 225 9.29 1.93 -26.18
N PHE A 226 10.45 1.30 -26.44
CA PHE A 226 10.53 -0.13 -26.67
C PHE A 226 10.14 -0.92 -25.42
N MET A 227 10.70 -0.58 -24.26
CA MET A 227 10.39 -1.24 -22.99
C MET A 227 8.92 -1.02 -22.56
N GLU A 228 8.32 0.13 -22.85
CA GLU A 228 6.89 0.39 -22.63
C GLU A 228 6.00 -0.53 -23.48
N LYS A 229 6.40 -0.81 -24.74
CA LYS A 229 5.69 -1.78 -25.59
C LYS A 229 5.80 -3.20 -25.02
N VAL A 230 6.99 -3.59 -24.56
CA VAL A 230 7.22 -4.88 -23.89
C VAL A 230 6.37 -4.99 -22.62
N ARG A 231 6.35 -3.94 -21.80
CA ARG A 231 5.52 -3.87 -20.59
C ARG A 231 4.04 -4.06 -20.92
N GLY A 232 3.55 -3.39 -21.96
CA GLY A 232 2.18 -3.55 -22.44
C GLY A 232 1.86 -4.97 -22.91
N ALA A 233 2.84 -5.69 -23.48
CA ALA A 233 2.67 -7.09 -23.86
C ALA A 233 2.67 -8.02 -22.64
N VAL A 234 3.62 -7.85 -21.71
CA VAL A 234 3.69 -8.63 -20.45
C VAL A 234 2.38 -8.51 -19.66
N LEU A 235 1.84 -7.29 -19.52
CA LEU A 235 0.57 -7.05 -18.81
C LEU A 235 -0.64 -7.77 -19.43
N ARG A 236 -0.63 -8.04 -20.74
CA ARG A 236 -1.73 -8.76 -21.40
C ARG A 236 -1.69 -10.26 -21.11
N TYR A 237 -0.50 -10.80 -20.87
CA TYR A 237 -0.30 -12.23 -20.65
C TYR A 237 -0.15 -12.60 -19.18
N MET A 238 0.02 -11.63 -18.29
CA MET A 238 -0.08 -11.86 -16.85
C MET A 238 -1.51 -12.23 -16.47
N THR A 239 -1.69 -13.48 -16.09
CA THR A 239 -2.91 -13.96 -15.45
C THR A 239 -2.85 -13.68 -13.94
N VAL A 240 -3.94 -13.14 -13.39
CA VAL A 240 -4.13 -12.97 -11.94
C VAL A 240 -4.27 -14.32 -11.27
#